data_AF-A0A537HXJ0-F1
#
_entry.id   AF-A0A537HXJ0-F1
#
_cell.length_a   1.000
_cell.length_b   1.000
_cell.length_c   1.000
_cell.angle_alpha   90.00
_cell.angle_beta   90.00
_cell.angle_gamma   90.00
#
_symmetry.space_group_name_H-M   'P 1'
#
loop_
_entity.id
_entity.type
_entity.pdbx_description
1 polymer ?
#
loop_
_entity_poly.entity_id
_entity_poly.type
_entity_poly.pdbx_seq_one_letter_code
_entity_poly.pdbx_strand_id
1 'polypeptide(L)' 'MSKDKKPSPPPKYRDADSGQYVKKDYADKHPKTTVKETDKPKPRK' A
#
# COMPACT_ATOMS: atom_id res chain seq x y z
N MET A 1 23.31 14.76 6.42
CA MET A 1 22.04 14.75 7.16
C MET A 1 21.32 13.44 6.90
N SER A 2 21.26 12.61 7.93
CA SER A 2 20.68 11.26 7.91
C SER A 2 19.25 11.28 7.40
N LYS A 3 18.98 10.51 6.35
CA LYS A 3 17.61 10.10 6.01
C LYS A 3 17.35 8.77 6.68
N ASP A 4 17.31 8.77 8.02
CA ASP A 4 16.67 7.72 8.81
C ASP A 4 15.14 7.82 8.62
N LYS A 5 14.69 7.71 7.36
CA LYS A 5 13.28 7.53 7.07
C LYS A 5 13.03 6.05 7.31
N LYS A 6 12.68 5.70 8.56
CA LYS A 6 12.10 4.38 8.91
C LYS A 6 11.23 3.95 7.72
N PRO A 7 11.41 2.75 7.13
CA PRO A 7 10.64 2.37 5.96
C PRO A 7 9.16 2.43 6.36
N SER A 8 8.47 3.46 5.87
CA SER A 8 7.02 3.53 6.00
C SER A 8 6.50 2.24 5.39
N PRO A 9 5.57 1.53 6.06
CA PRO A 9 5.05 0.28 5.54
C PRO A 9 4.64 0.50 4.08
N PRO A 10 4.91 -0.47 3.18
CA PRO A 10 4.56 -0.32 1.78
C PRO A 10 3.08 0.10 1.69
N PRO A 11 2.76 1.06 0.81
CA PRO A 11 1.39 1.49 0.60
C PRO A 11 0.52 0.26 0.34
N LYS A 12 -0.42 0.01 1.26
CA LYS A 12 -1.32 -1.15 1.23
C LYS A 12 -2.36 -1.06 0.12
N TYR A 13 -2.32 -0.04 -0.72
CA TYR A 13 -3.36 0.23 -1.70
C TYR A 13 -2.72 0.52 -3.03
N ARG A 14 -3.21 -0.15 -4.06
CA ARG A 14 -2.69 -0.08 -5.42
C ARG A 14 -3.87 0.06 -6.39
N ASP A 15 -3.79 1.02 -7.28
CA ASP A 15 -4.77 1.20 -8.33
C ASP A 15 -4.71 -0.02 -9.28
N ALA A 16 -5.86 -0.65 -9.51
CA ALA A 16 -5.99 -1.89 -10.27
C ALA A 16 -5.73 -1.67 -11.77
N ASP A 17 -6.05 -0.47 -12.26
CA ASP A 17 -5.95 -0.13 -13.68
C ASP A 17 -4.53 0.30 -14.05
N SER A 18 -3.94 1.23 -13.28
CA SER A 18 -2.62 1.78 -13.56
C SER A 18 -1.48 1.05 -12.85
N GLY A 19 -1.77 0.25 -11.83
CA GLY A 19 -0.76 -0.41 -11.01
C GLY A 19 0.06 0.57 -10.15
N GLN A 20 -0.39 1.81 -9.96
CA GLN A 20 0.28 2.78 -9.10
C GLN A 20 -0.14 2.61 -7.63
N TYR A 21 0.79 2.85 -6.72
CA TYR A 21 0.45 2.86 -5.30
C TYR A 21 -0.27 4.15 -4.92
N VAL A 22 -1.40 3.99 -4.23
CA VAL A 22 -2.29 5.08 -3.88
C VAL A 22 -2.46 5.17 -2.36
N LYS A 23 -2.90 6.34 -1.90
CA LYS A 23 -3.20 6.55 -0.48
C LYS A 23 -4.55 5.93 -0.14
N LYS A 24 -4.77 5.72 1.16
CA LYS A 24 -6.03 5.17 1.66
C LYS A 24 -7.24 6.05 1.29
N ASP A 25 -7.11 7.38 1.34
CA ASP A 25 -8.21 8.28 0.95
C ASP A 25 -8.64 8.11 -0.51
N TYR A 26 -7.69 7.80 -1.39
CA TYR A 26 -8.00 7.49 -2.78
C TYR A 26 -8.67 6.12 -2.88
N ALA A 27 -8.16 5.12 -2.16
CA ALA A 27 -8.78 3.79 -2.09
C ALA A 27 -10.23 3.84 -1.60
N ASP A 28 -10.52 4.68 -0.60
CA ASP A 28 -11.86 4.84 -0.03
C ASP A 28 -12.82 5.55 -1.01
N LYS A 29 -12.31 6.47 -1.84
CA LYS A 29 -13.08 7.12 -2.92
C LYS A 29 -13.23 6.24 -4.16
N HIS A 30 -12.25 5.37 -4.41
CA HIS A 30 -12.16 4.50 -5.59
C HIS A 30 -12.08 3.02 -5.20
N PRO A 31 -13.05 2.47 -4.42
CA PRO A 31 -12.97 1.11 -3.92
C PRO A 31 -13.11 0.05 -5.02
N LYS A 32 -13.65 0.44 -6.19
CA LYS A 32 -13.82 -0.45 -7.35
C LYS A 32 -12.53 -0.62 -8.17
N THR A 33 -11.67 0.40 -8.18
CA THR A 33 -10.43 0.42 -8.97
C THR A 33 -9.19 0.42 -8.09
N THR A 34 -9.34 0.17 -6.78
CA THR A 34 -8.21 0.08 -5.86
C THR A 34 -8.18 -1.28 -5.15
N VAL A 35 -7.04 -1.94 -5.24
CA VAL A 35 -6.74 -3.21 -4.55
C VAL A 35 -6.03 -2.92 -3.25
N LYS A 36 -6.46 -3.56 -2.17
CA LYS A 36 -5.76 -3.52 -0.89
C LYS A 36 -4.74 -4.66 -0.82
N GLU A 37 -3.47 -4.34 -0.95
CA GLU A 37 -2.35 -5.27 -0.81
C GLU A 37 -2.12 -5.57 0.68
N THR A 38 -2.38 -6.80 1.09
CA THR A 38 -1.99 -7.33 2.40
C THR A 38 -0.62 -7.97 2.31
N ASP A 39 0.38 -7.24 2.77
CA ASP A 39 1.71 -7.78 3.05
C ASP A 39 1.60 -8.72 4.26
N LYS A 40 1.45 -10.05 4.03
CA LYS A 40 1.98 -11.12 4.90
C LYS A 40 1.50 -12.51 4.46
N PRO A 41 2.41 -13.49 4.58
CA PRO A 41 2.30 -14.32 5.77
C PRO A 41 3.42 -14.03 6.79
N LYS A 42 3.05 -14.08 8.08
CA LYS A 42 3.97 -14.06 9.23
C LYS A 42 5.06 -15.13 9.03
N PRO A 43 6.31 -14.89 9.49
CA PRO A 43 7.32 -15.94 9.50
C PRO A 43 6.77 -17.14 10.28
N ARG A 44 6.77 -18.31 9.63
CA ARG A 44 6.40 -19.58 10.28
C ARG A 44 7.48 -19.84 11.34
N LYS A 45 7.05 -19.92 12.60
CA LYS A 45 7.90 -20.11 13.78
C LYS A 45 8.43 -21.54 13.82
#